data_AF-A0A382LBU3-F1
#
_entry.id   AF-A0A382LBU3-F1
#
_cell.length_a   1.000
_cell.length_b   1.000
_cell.length_c   1.000
_cell.angle_alpha   90.00
_cell.angle_beta   90.00
_cell.angle_gamma   90.00
#
_symmetry.space_group_name_H-M   'P 1'
#
loop_
_entity.id
_entity.type
_entity.pdbx_description
1 polymer ?
#
loop_
_entity_poly.entity_id
_entity_poly.type
_entity_poly.pdbx_seq_one_letter_code
_entity_poly.pdbx_strand_id
1 'polypeptide(L)' 'MQIKEIQIDGFGVFSNDRVNGLASGLNVIYGPNEFGKTTLLEFIRRMMFGFPKKSQKVNQYQPIN' A
#
# COMPACT_ATOMS: atom_id res chain seq x y z
N MET A 1 13.30 -12.69 3.83
CA MET A 1 12.00 -12.39 3.17
C MET A 1 12.25 -11.38 2.04
N GLN A 2 11.59 -11.53 0.89
CA GLN A 2 11.65 -10.57 -0.22
C GLN A 2 10.24 -10.39 -0.81
N ILE A 3 9.82 -9.14 -1.04
CA ILE A 3 8.57 -8.83 -1.76
C ILE A 3 8.88 -8.87 -3.26
N LYS A 4 8.14 -9.68 -4.02
CA LYS A 4 8.34 -9.86 -5.47
C LYS A 4 7.38 -9.03 -6.30
N GLU A 5 6.13 -8.93 -5.84
CA GLU A 5 5.04 -8.22 -6.50
C GLU A 5 4.08 -7.70 -5.42
N ILE A 6 3.40 -6.60 -5.72
CA ILE A 6 2.29 -6.07 -4.91
C ILE A 6 1.08 -5.93 -5.84
N GLN A 7 0.00 -6.63 -5.54
CA GLN A 7 -1.29 -6.54 -6.22
C GLN A 7 -2.30 -5.91 -5.25
N ILE A 8 -3.01 -4.87 -5.70
CA ILE A 8 -4.00 -4.14 -4.89
C ILE A 8 -5.32 -4.11 -5.65
N ASP A 9 -6.28 -4.92 -5.22
CA ASP A 9 -7.61 -4.94 -5.85
C ASP A 9 -8.44 -3.73 -5.40
N GLY A 10 -8.31 -3.32 -4.13
CA GLY A 10 -8.89 -2.08 -3.60
C GLY A 10 -8.29 -1.70 -2.25
N PHE A 11 -7.69 -0.51 -2.16
CA PHE A 11 -7.17 0.06 -0.91
C PHE A 11 -6.91 1.56 -1.02
N GLY A 12 -7.68 2.37 -0.30
CA GLY A 12 -7.64 3.82 -0.43
C GLY A 12 -7.87 4.24 -1.90
N VAL A 13 -6.91 4.96 -2.47
CA VAL A 13 -6.96 5.47 -3.86
C VAL A 13 -6.67 4.40 -4.93
N PHE A 14 -6.11 3.25 -4.55
CA PHE A 14 -5.73 2.19 -5.50
C PHE A 14 -6.91 1.26 -5.79
N SER A 15 -7.07 0.89 -7.06
CA SER A 15 -8.11 -0.02 -7.55
C SER A 15 -7.58 -0.80 -8.75
N ASN A 16 -7.43 -2.12 -8.59
CA ASN A 16 -6.80 -3.04 -9.55
C ASN A 16 -5.38 -2.63 -10.00
N ASP A 17 -4.58 -2.12 -9.07
CA ASP A 17 -3.20 -1.68 -9.31
C ASP A 17 -2.18 -2.80 -9.06
N ARG A 18 -1.06 -2.74 -9.79
CA ARG A 18 0.05 -3.68 -9.64
C ARG A 18 1.40 -2.97 -9.62
N VAL A 19 2.24 -3.31 -8.64
CA VAL A 19 3.64 -2.88 -8.54
C VAL A 19 4.56 -4.06 -8.81
N ASN A 20 5.28 -3.96 -9.93
CA ASN A 20 6.26 -4.94 -10.39
C ASN A 20 7.69 -4.37 -10.28
N GLY A 21 8.70 -5.21 -10.53
CA GLY A 21 10.09 -4.77 -10.64
C GLY A 21 10.78 -4.49 -9.30
N LEU A 22 10.22 -4.99 -8.19
CA LEU A 22 10.86 -4.90 -6.87
C LEU A 22 12.15 -5.75 -6.85
N ALA A 23 13.27 -5.08 -6.58
CA ALA A 23 14.58 -5.71 -6.54
C ALA A 23 15.03 -5.97 -5.10
N SER A 24 16.09 -6.76 -4.93
CA SER A 24 16.81 -6.84 -3.67
C SER A 24 17.52 -5.49 -3.39
N GLY A 25 17.53 -5.06 -2.13
CA GLY A 25 18.16 -3.81 -1.73
C GLY A 25 17.17 -2.65 -1.65
N LEU A 26 17.61 -1.46 -2.04
CA LEU A 26 16.83 -0.23 -1.92
C LEU A 26 15.90 -0.05 -3.13
N ASN A 27 14.59 0.02 -2.87
CA ASN A 27 13.58 0.37 -3.86
C ASN A 27 13.05 1.78 -3.52
N VAL A 28 13.08 2.71 -4.47
CA VAL A 28 12.62 4.10 -4.27
C VAL A 28 11.29 4.30 -4.99
N ILE A 29 10.26 4.63 -4.23
CA ILE A 29 8.94 4.99 -4.75
C ILE A 29 8.82 6.52 -4.71
N TYR A 30 8.59 7.15 -5.87
CA TYR A 30 8.51 8.60 -6.01
C TYR A 30 7.36 9.01 -6.93
N GLY A 31 6.97 10.29 -6.88
CA GLY A 31 5.86 10.84 -7.66
C GLY A 31 5.29 12.11 -7.01
N PRO A 32 4.33 12.78 -7.66
CA PRO A 32 3.70 13.99 -7.15
C PRO A 32 3.00 13.80 -5.79
N ASN A 33 2.68 14.91 -5.11
CA ASN A 33 1.81 14.84 -3.94
C ASN A 33 0.47 14.17 -4.29
N GLU A 34 -0.11 13.48 -3.31
CA GLU A 34 -1.40 12.80 -3.44
C GLU A 34 -1.44 11.63 -4.44
N PHE A 35 -0.33 11.28 -5.08
CA PHE A 35 -0.20 10.11 -5.96
C PHE A 35 -0.31 8.73 -5.24
N GLY A 36 -0.72 8.70 -3.96
CA GLY A 36 -0.91 7.44 -3.23
C GLY A 36 0.36 6.80 -2.63
N LYS A 37 1.51 7.48 -2.62
CA LYS A 37 2.77 6.95 -2.03
C LYS A 37 2.63 6.51 -0.56
N THR A 38 2.03 7.36 0.29
CA THR A 38 1.75 7.02 1.69
C THR A 38 0.74 5.89 1.81
N THR A 39 -0.26 5.88 0.93
CA THR A 39 -1.27 4.80 0.86
C THR A 39 -0.62 3.46 0.53
N LEU A 40 0.35 3.42 -0.39
CA LEU A 40 1.06 2.19 -0.77
C LEU A 40 1.93 1.68 0.39
N LEU A 41 2.62 2.58 1.09
CA LEU A 41 3.38 2.23 2.30
C LEU A 41 2.46 1.63 3.38
N GLU A 42 1.28 2.20 3.58
CA GLU A 42 0.30 1.67 4.53
C GLU A 42 -0.26 0.32 4.08
N PHE A 43 -0.54 0.12 2.79
CA PHE A 43 -0.95 -1.18 2.25
C PHE A 43 0.05 -2.28 2.61
N ILE A 44 1.35 -2.05 2.35
CA ILE A 44 2.42 -3.00 2.69
C ILE A 44 2.41 -3.31 4.19
N ARG A 45 2.27 -2.28 5.04
CA ARG A 45 2.19 -2.46 6.50
C ARG A 45 0.97 -3.28 6.90
N ARG A 46 -0.20 -3.06 6.31
CA ARG A 46 -1.43 -3.82 6.62
C ARG A 46 -1.30 -5.29 6.22
N MET A 47 -0.69 -5.58 5.07
CA MET A 47 -0.51 -6.95 4.62
C MET A 47 0.54 -7.71 5.43
N MET A 48 1.59 -7.02 5.92
CA MET A 48 2.64 -7.66 6.72
C MET A 48 2.32 -7.76 8.21
N PHE A 49 1.61 -6.78 8.78
CA PHE A 49 1.44 -6.65 10.24
C PHE A 49 -0.03 -6.62 10.69
N GLY A 50 -0.97 -6.71 9.74
CA GLY A 50 -2.39 -6.75 10.01
C GLY A 50 -3.06 -5.37 10.08
N PHE A 51 -4.38 -5.43 10.22
CA PHE A 51 -5.24 -4.26 10.24
C PHE A 51 -5.39 -3.69 11.65
N PRO A 52 -5.56 -2.36 11.78
CA PRO A 52 -5.76 -1.75 13.08
C PRO A 52 -7.14 -2.16 13.62
N LYS A 53 -7.28 -2.23 14.94
CA LYS A 53 -8.58 -2.53 15.55
C LYS A 53 -9.57 -1.43 15.20
N LYS A 54 -10.84 -1.78 14.97
CA LYS A 54 -11.91 -0.82 14.62
C LYS A 54 -12.09 0.31 15.64
N SER A 55 -11.68 0.12 16.90
CA SER A 55 -11.73 1.14 17.95
C SER A 55 -10.65 2.21 17.83
N GLN A 56 -9.61 1.99 17.00
CA GLN A 56 -8.54 2.96 16.81
C GLN A 56 -8.98 4.01 15.80
N LYS A 57 -8.75 5.29 16.14
CA LYS A 57 -9.07 6.45 15.31
C LYS A 57 -8.00 6.64 14.22
N VAL A 58 -7.92 5.69 13.30
CA VAL A 58 -6.95 5.66 12.19
C VAL A 58 -7.66 5.50 10.85
N ASN A 59 -7.03 5.97 9.78
CA ASN A 59 -7.54 5.77 8.43
C ASN A 59 -7.56 4.26 8.12
N GLN A 60 -8.74 3.73 7.82
CA GLN A 60 -8.95 2.32 7.46
C GLN A 60 -8.61 2.04 5.98
N TYR A 61 -8.35 3.08 5.18
CA TYR A 61 -8.07 3.00 3.75
C TYR A 61 -9.13 2.18 3.00
N GLN A 62 -10.40 2.46 3.29
CA GLN A 62 -11.49 1.88 2.51
C GLN A 62 -11.31 2.28 1.03
N PRO A 63 -11.54 1.36 0.07
CA PRO A 63 -11.50 1.69 -1.34
C PRO A 63 -12.48 2.81 -1.65
N ILE A 64 -12.04 3.81 -2.43
CA ILE A 64 -12.88 4.96 -2.79
C ILE A 64 -13.45 4.88 -4.21
N ASN A 65 -13.05 3.89 -5.00
CA ASN A 65 -13.47 3.65 -6.39
C ASN A 65 -13.94 2.21 -6.58
#